data_AF-A0A7Y4JMD3-F1
#
_entry.id   AF-A0A7Y4JMD3-F1
#
_cell.length_a   1.000
_cell.length_b   1.000
_cell.length_c   1.000
_cell.angle_alpha   90.00
_cell.angle_beta   90.00
_cell.angle_gamma   90.00
#
_symmetry.space_group_name_H-M   'P 1'
#
loop_
_entity.id
_entity.type
_entity.pdbx_description
1 polymer ?
#
loop_
_entity_poly.entity_id
_entity_poly.type
_entity_poly.pdbx_seq_one_letter_code
_entity_poly.pdbx_strand_id
1 'polypeptide(L)'
;MGGADKIQERCTRTSPRLFTAGRASLLAALASLTVACGGPESTELESSAGLEPELAAQGQALSDDDALKGGGSSGASAPVGLALEVDNGEGVPLKVKAGQRFFVNQIDLRASLFATKDEGVDGLRQNSDFLAVGWGGVRLADQEFVGLSNADGTYTRRRFYRDAAWMKATSLFTVEPVDARGVLTGAPVLLNIGSDDTRRTERDDFFIRRMRAIQWTRDCRSATDCTGAKAYEEEALVELRNAYDHAKQQTLTFTSRTVGLRLRWSLRPFAPYFIPVTQVSKPAYSYGFGIDIKPLTAPRKDGTYAPGSDVTFQMTLKDGQGKRLHPAGSLPTYNEVAPPGAPGNPAGIQYYQAFFNPTTTYYRRKHQERMMMTQLIGPAQDIQPIRSIVDLEAFLDDSQDVQTIATPARDGVYAQFMTFPPANKLFGGAFFPNDGRWDAPVSDTWTYHLPADAKPGTYLVTAKARRVYLGEDRPASRTIEIQVGTQTHTEAVLTTGPCNTCHSKGGELSEVLHANDNRAACASCHAPLGFELEGPIFVRTHFIHSRSNRFDAPLEKCSSCHLKQETTQRTSKAACLSCHKSYPETHVAKFGPIESMYVGGGRESFQQCTGSCHKTHPGAGF
;
A
#
# COMPACT_ATOMS: atom_id res chain seq x y z
N MET A 1 46.74 5.40 38.55
CA MET A 1 47.77 6.45 38.78
C MET A 1 47.74 7.38 37.58
N GLY A 2 47.57 8.69 37.83
CA GLY A 2 47.60 9.79 36.85
C GLY A 2 46.33 9.93 35.99
N GLY A 3 45.60 11.04 35.91
CA GLY A 3 45.76 12.38 36.45
C GLY A 3 45.22 13.41 35.44
N ALA A 4 44.23 14.21 35.86
CA ALA A 4 43.72 15.46 35.25
C ALA A 4 43.00 15.34 33.89
N ASP A 5 41.91 16.03 33.54
CA ASP A 5 41.49 17.40 33.89
C ASP A 5 39.97 17.57 33.96
N LYS A 6 39.54 18.45 34.87
CA LYS A 6 38.19 19.00 34.99
C LYS A 6 38.13 20.34 34.26
N ILE A 7 37.15 20.53 33.39
CA ILE A 7 36.76 21.87 32.91
C ILE A 7 35.37 22.20 33.47
N GLN A 8 35.36 23.17 34.38
CA GLN A 8 34.17 23.90 34.83
C GLN A 8 33.88 25.02 33.83
N GLU A 9 32.69 25.05 33.26
CA GLU A 9 32.14 26.28 32.67
C GLU A 9 30.93 26.75 33.47
N ARG A 10 31.13 27.89 34.14
CA ARG A 10 30.08 28.78 34.62
C ARG A 10 29.73 29.74 33.48
N CYS A 11 28.47 29.75 33.06
CA CYS A 11 27.87 30.92 32.43
C CYS A 11 26.48 31.18 33.03
N THR A 12 26.46 32.09 34.00
CA THR A 12 25.30 32.81 34.50
C THR A 12 24.90 33.90 33.50
N ARG A 13 23.62 34.02 33.14
CA ARG A 13 22.92 35.27 32.79
C ARG A 13 21.41 35.00 32.73
N THR A 14 20.69 35.30 33.81
CA THR A 14 19.86 36.52 34.02
C THR A 14 18.62 36.58 33.14
N SER A 15 17.47 36.28 33.77
CA SER A 15 16.15 36.75 33.37
C SER A 15 16.04 38.28 33.49
N PRO A 16 15.15 38.90 32.70
CA PRO A 16 14.40 40.06 33.17
C PRO A 16 12.90 39.75 33.23
N ARG A 17 12.30 40.07 34.38
CA ARG A 17 10.86 40.18 34.58
C ARG A 17 10.40 41.62 34.26
N LEU A 18 9.24 41.68 33.60
CA LEU A 18 8.12 42.62 33.79
C LEU A 18 8.35 44.12 33.57
N PHE A 19 7.64 44.65 32.56
CA PHE A 19 6.78 45.82 32.76
C PHE A 19 5.41 45.59 32.11
N THR A 20 4.38 45.79 32.93
CA THR A 20 2.95 45.87 32.65
C THR A 20 2.57 47.25 32.14
N ALA A 21 1.66 47.34 31.16
CA ALA A 21 0.44 48.18 31.18
C ALA A 21 -0.13 48.34 29.75
N GLY A 22 -1.45 48.19 29.61
CA GLY A 22 -2.17 48.57 28.39
C GLY A 22 -3.42 47.72 28.09
N ARG A 23 -4.45 47.87 28.92
CA ARG A 23 -5.83 47.41 28.64
C ARG A 23 -6.52 48.38 27.67
N ALA A 24 -7.19 47.85 26.64
CA ALA A 24 -8.45 48.35 26.05
C ALA A 24 -8.93 47.32 25.01
N SER A 25 -9.95 46.51 25.33
CA SER A 25 -11.34 46.64 24.86
C SER A 25 -11.61 45.85 23.57
N LEU A 26 -12.26 44.68 23.68
CA LEU A 26 -13.70 44.40 23.45
C LEU A 26 -14.03 44.18 21.94
N LEU A 27 -14.41 42.97 21.47
CA LEU A 27 -15.69 42.23 21.57
C LEU A 27 -16.58 42.43 20.32
N ALA A 28 -16.82 41.36 19.55
CA ALA A 28 -17.99 41.04 18.69
C ALA A 28 -17.59 39.92 17.70
N ALA A 29 -18.36 38.87 17.40
CA ALA A 29 -19.71 38.49 17.77
C ALA A 29 -19.88 36.95 17.59
N LEU A 30 -20.53 36.32 18.57
CA LEU A 30 -21.12 34.99 18.52
C LEU A 30 -22.41 35.08 19.34
N ALA A 31 -23.56 34.96 18.69
CA ALA A 31 -24.82 34.39 19.20
C ALA A 31 -26.03 34.85 18.37
N SER A 32 -26.83 33.92 17.86
CA SER A 32 -28.27 33.89 18.16
C SER A 32 -28.84 32.49 17.93
N LEU A 33 -29.46 31.96 18.99
CA LEU A 33 -30.26 30.74 19.04
C LEU A 33 -31.75 31.06 18.75
N THR A 34 -32.45 30.05 18.21
CA THR A 34 -33.83 29.58 18.51
C THR A 34 -35.02 30.55 18.57
N VAL A 35 -36.06 30.21 17.80
CA VAL A 35 -37.48 30.26 18.23
C VAL A 35 -38.15 28.94 17.82
N ALA A 36 -39.07 28.49 18.67
CA ALA A 36 -39.66 27.17 18.75
C ALA A 36 -41.15 27.12 18.30
N CYS A 37 -41.67 25.88 18.27
CA CYS A 37 -43.07 25.42 18.44
C CYS A 37 -43.99 25.24 17.21
N GLY A 38 -44.50 24.01 17.08
CA GLY A 38 -45.87 23.72 16.64
C GLY A 38 -46.03 22.67 15.51
N GLY A 39 -46.42 21.44 15.85
CA GLY A 39 -46.85 20.39 14.90
C GLY A 39 -48.19 20.70 14.20
N PRO A 40 -48.73 19.80 13.33
CA PRO A 40 -49.21 18.50 13.79
C PRO A 40 -48.93 17.31 12.85
N GLU A 41 -49.32 16.14 13.35
CA GLU A 41 -49.38 14.81 12.74
C GLU A 41 -50.00 14.76 11.34
N SER A 42 -49.44 13.92 10.48
CA SER A 42 -50.22 13.09 9.56
C SER A 42 -49.42 11.84 9.19
N THR A 43 -49.92 10.70 9.66
CA THR A 43 -49.78 9.39 9.04
C THR A 43 -50.39 9.43 7.65
N GLU A 44 -49.66 8.96 6.63
CA GLU A 44 -50.15 7.93 5.71
C GLU A 44 -49.03 7.43 4.77
N LEU A 45 -49.16 6.16 4.41
CA LEU A 45 -48.29 5.40 3.54
C LEU A 45 -48.16 6.05 2.17
N GLU A 46 -46.96 5.98 1.58
CA GLU A 46 -46.86 5.53 0.18
C GLU A 46 -45.48 4.92 -0.08
N SER A 47 -45.51 3.62 -0.38
CA SER A 47 -44.40 2.83 -0.87
C SER A 47 -43.98 3.32 -2.26
N SER A 48 -42.80 3.92 -2.37
CA SER A 48 -42.10 4.02 -3.65
C SER A 48 -40.98 2.98 -3.70
N ALA A 49 -41.33 1.82 -4.26
CA ALA A 49 -40.36 0.92 -4.85
C ALA A 49 -39.63 1.69 -5.96
N GLY A 50 -38.40 2.13 -5.67
CA GLY A 50 -37.58 2.92 -6.57
C GLY A 50 -36.30 2.17 -6.93
N LEU A 51 -36.34 1.46 -8.06
CA LEU A 51 -35.25 1.19 -8.99
C LEU A 51 -33.88 0.89 -8.35
N GLU A 52 -33.62 -0.39 -8.06
CA GLU A 52 -32.25 -0.85 -7.88
C GLU A 52 -31.52 -0.76 -9.24
N PRO A 53 -30.33 -0.13 -9.31
CA PRO A 53 -29.50 -0.21 -10.50
C PRO A 53 -29.00 -1.64 -10.63
N GLU A 54 -29.47 -2.33 -11.67
CA GLU A 54 -28.99 -3.65 -12.06
C GLU A 54 -27.47 -3.58 -12.26
N LEU A 55 -26.72 -4.19 -11.33
CA LEU A 55 -25.26 -4.26 -11.36
C LEU A 55 -24.83 -5.20 -12.50
N ALA A 56 -24.76 -4.66 -13.72
CA ALA A 56 -24.33 -5.41 -14.89
C ALA A 56 -22.90 -5.96 -14.71
N ALA A 57 -22.72 -7.25 -14.99
CA ALA A 57 -21.43 -7.90 -14.99
C ALA A 57 -20.53 -7.29 -16.07
N GLN A 58 -19.45 -6.61 -15.67
CA GLN A 58 -18.42 -6.12 -16.59
C GLN A 58 -17.48 -7.28 -16.94
N GLY A 59 -17.52 -7.72 -18.21
CA GLY A 59 -16.45 -8.55 -18.78
C GLY A 59 -15.13 -7.78 -18.78
N GLN A 60 -14.03 -8.45 -18.43
CA GLN A 60 -12.67 -7.91 -18.47
C GLN A 60 -11.91 -8.47 -19.66
N ALA A 61 -12.54 -8.48 -20.84
CA ALA A 61 -11.79 -8.60 -22.08
C ALA A 61 -10.65 -7.55 -22.03
N LEU A 62 -9.45 -7.94 -22.45
CA LEU A 62 -8.44 -6.94 -22.81
C LEU A 62 -9.08 -6.09 -23.90
N SER A 63 -9.60 -4.92 -23.55
CA SER A 63 -9.92 -3.93 -24.56
C SER A 63 -8.60 -3.67 -25.28
N ASP A 64 -8.59 -3.81 -26.61
CA ASP A 64 -7.49 -3.46 -27.52
C ASP A 64 -7.09 -1.96 -27.46
N ASP A 65 -7.36 -1.26 -26.35
CA ASP A 65 -6.89 0.08 -26.00
C ASP A 65 -5.42 0.11 -25.51
N ASP A 66 -4.70 -1.00 -25.69
CA ASP A 66 -3.29 -1.15 -25.34
C ASP A 66 -2.31 -0.41 -26.27
N ALA A 67 -2.83 0.39 -27.19
CA ALA A 67 -2.06 1.36 -27.96
C ALA A 67 -2.07 2.79 -27.37
N LEU A 68 -2.92 3.13 -26.39
CA LEU A 68 -3.14 4.54 -26.02
C LEU A 68 -3.47 4.81 -24.52
N LYS A 69 -2.65 4.34 -23.57
CA LYS A 69 -2.46 5.05 -22.27
C LYS A 69 -1.00 5.19 -21.81
N GLY A 70 -0.06 5.02 -22.75
CA GLY A 70 1.28 5.64 -22.71
C GLY A 70 1.39 6.90 -23.59
N GLY A 71 0.26 7.35 -24.17
CA GLY A 71 0.18 8.42 -25.17
C GLY A 71 -0.25 9.79 -24.62
N GLY A 72 0.02 10.09 -23.35
CA GLY A 72 0.01 11.48 -22.90
C GLY A 72 1.19 12.20 -23.55
N SER A 73 0.98 12.75 -24.75
CA SER A 73 1.80 13.77 -25.42
C SER A 73 3.00 14.21 -24.57
N SER A 74 4.17 13.61 -24.77
CA SER A 74 5.43 14.08 -24.17
C SER A 74 6.03 15.27 -24.94
N GLY A 75 5.18 16.07 -25.59
CA GLY A 75 5.49 17.48 -25.82
C GLY A 75 5.40 18.18 -24.47
N ALA A 76 6.34 19.06 -24.14
CA ALA A 76 6.40 19.72 -22.83
C ALA A 76 5.01 20.22 -22.34
N SER A 77 4.54 19.77 -21.14
CA SER A 77 3.78 20.58 -20.15
C SER A 77 2.89 19.80 -19.15
N ALA A 78 2.79 18.47 -19.16
CA ALA A 78 2.03 17.76 -18.13
C ALA A 78 2.74 17.83 -16.75
N PRO A 79 2.06 18.24 -15.66
CA PRO A 79 2.61 18.20 -14.31
C PRO A 79 2.95 16.78 -13.85
N VAL A 80 4.06 16.62 -13.10
CA VAL A 80 4.52 15.33 -12.56
C VAL A 80 4.15 15.22 -11.07
N GLY A 81 3.70 14.04 -10.65
CA GLY A 81 3.32 13.80 -9.26
C GLY A 81 4.52 13.56 -8.36
N LEU A 82 4.77 14.47 -7.42
CA LEU A 82 5.83 14.36 -6.42
C LEU A 82 5.43 13.45 -5.27
N ALA A 83 6.39 12.65 -4.82
CA ALA A 83 6.38 11.97 -3.53
C ALA A 83 7.30 12.72 -2.57
N LEU A 84 6.72 13.29 -1.52
CA LEU A 84 7.42 14.03 -0.48
C LEU A 84 7.57 13.12 0.74
N GLU A 85 8.79 13.04 1.30
CA GLU A 85 9.06 12.21 2.47
C GLU A 85 9.83 13.00 3.53
N VAL A 86 9.45 12.79 4.79
CA VAL A 86 10.12 13.30 5.98
C VAL A 86 10.29 12.13 6.94
N ASP A 87 11.50 11.90 7.42
CA ASP A 87 11.82 10.85 8.40
C ASP A 87 12.50 11.49 9.62
N ASN A 88 11.94 11.29 10.80
CA ASN A 88 12.39 11.86 12.07
C ASN A 88 12.57 13.38 12.04
N GLY A 89 11.66 14.08 11.35
CA GLY A 89 11.69 15.53 11.19
C GLY A 89 12.65 16.06 10.13
N GLU A 90 13.43 15.20 9.48
CA GLU A 90 14.33 15.56 8.37
C GLU A 90 13.68 15.25 7.03
N GLY A 91 13.65 16.22 6.11
CA GLY A 91 13.12 16.01 4.78
C GLY A 91 14.08 15.18 3.92
N VAL A 92 13.58 14.10 3.33
CA VAL A 92 14.36 13.25 2.42
C VAL A 92 14.68 14.02 1.14
N PRO A 93 15.96 14.16 0.73
CA PRO A 93 16.32 14.97 -0.43
C PRO A 93 15.58 14.60 -1.71
N LEU A 94 14.99 15.59 -2.35
CA LEU A 94 14.22 15.46 -3.58
C LEU A 94 15.06 15.90 -4.78
N LYS A 95 15.28 15.00 -5.75
CA LYS A 95 15.81 15.38 -7.07
C LYS A 95 14.65 15.59 -8.01
N VAL A 96 14.71 16.58 -8.89
CA VAL A 96 13.65 16.87 -9.87
C VAL A 96 14.25 17.38 -11.18
N LYS A 97 13.59 17.18 -12.31
CA LYS A 97 13.97 17.82 -13.58
C LYS A 97 13.76 19.34 -13.52
N ALA A 98 14.76 20.11 -13.94
CA ALA A 98 14.66 21.57 -14.04
C ALA A 98 13.59 21.99 -15.06
N GLY A 99 12.84 23.04 -14.75
CA GLY A 99 11.79 23.59 -15.64
C GLY A 99 10.51 22.75 -15.75
N GLN A 100 10.42 21.64 -15.00
CA GLN A 100 9.22 20.80 -14.95
C GLN A 100 8.18 21.39 -13.97
N ARG A 101 6.90 21.21 -14.27
CA ARG A 101 5.78 21.47 -13.35
C ARG A 101 5.45 20.24 -12.55
N PHE A 102 5.01 20.43 -11.32
CA PHE A 102 4.76 19.35 -10.38
C PHE A 102 3.42 19.52 -9.66
N PHE A 103 2.82 18.44 -9.20
CA PHE A 103 1.77 18.46 -8.16
C PHE A 103 2.18 17.52 -7.04
N VAL A 104 1.59 17.65 -5.86
CA VAL A 104 1.90 16.74 -4.74
C VAL A 104 1.00 15.53 -4.84
N ASN A 105 1.58 14.37 -5.13
CA ASN A 105 0.83 13.12 -5.25
C ASN A 105 0.90 12.27 -3.98
N GLN A 106 2.00 12.38 -3.24
CA GLN A 106 2.25 11.60 -2.03
C GLN A 106 2.95 12.43 -0.96
N ILE A 107 2.55 12.24 0.30
CA ILE A 107 3.27 12.75 1.47
C ILE A 107 3.43 11.60 2.47
N ASP A 108 4.68 11.33 2.86
CA ASP A 108 5.07 10.43 3.93
C ASP A 108 5.73 11.23 5.05
N LEU A 109 5.10 11.30 6.22
CA LEU A 109 5.77 11.73 7.45
C LEU A 109 5.94 10.53 8.36
N ARG A 110 7.16 10.32 8.82
CA ARG A 110 7.49 9.31 9.81
C ARG A 110 8.28 9.92 10.95
N ALA A 111 7.93 9.51 12.16
CA ALA A 111 8.79 9.60 13.32
C ALA A 111 9.00 8.21 13.89
N SER A 112 10.21 7.90 14.34
CA SER A 112 10.57 6.63 14.95
C SER A 112 11.57 6.84 16.08
N LEU A 113 11.43 6.05 17.14
CA LEU A 113 12.38 6.02 18.24
C LEU A 113 12.48 4.62 18.82
N PHE A 114 13.60 4.34 19.47
CA PHE A 114 13.82 3.07 20.17
C PHE A 114 13.65 3.26 21.67
N ALA A 115 13.03 2.28 22.31
CA ALA A 115 12.80 2.23 23.75
C ALA A 115 13.20 0.87 24.31
N THR A 116 13.52 0.84 25.61
CA THR A 116 13.91 -0.38 26.34
C THR A 116 12.80 -0.95 27.22
N LYS A 117 11.64 -0.30 27.23
CA LYS A 117 10.47 -0.66 28.03
C LYS A 117 9.23 -0.57 27.16
N ASP A 118 8.23 -1.37 27.48
CA ASP A 118 6.90 -1.28 26.86
C ASP A 118 6.18 -0.05 27.40
N GLU A 119 6.31 1.09 26.71
CA GLU A 119 5.57 2.33 26.99
C GLU A 119 4.51 2.62 25.90
N GLY A 120 4.19 1.62 25.08
CA GLY A 120 3.30 1.77 23.94
C GLY A 120 3.88 2.69 22.87
N VAL A 121 3.37 3.92 22.84
CA VAL A 121 3.80 5.00 21.92
C VAL A 121 4.01 6.32 22.67
N ASP A 122 4.19 6.25 23.99
CA ASP A 122 4.30 7.43 24.86
C ASP A 122 5.64 8.17 24.70
N GLY A 123 6.69 7.48 24.24
CA GLY A 123 7.97 8.09 23.90
C GLY A 123 7.82 9.13 22.78
N LEU A 124 6.97 8.86 21.77
CA LEU A 124 6.75 9.76 20.63
C LEU A 124 6.17 11.12 21.08
N ARG A 125 5.39 11.14 22.16
CA ARG A 125 4.85 12.37 22.74
C ARG A 125 5.94 13.31 23.27
N GLN A 126 7.12 12.78 23.58
CA GLN A 126 8.17 13.50 24.29
C GLN A 126 9.39 13.74 23.41
N ASN A 127 9.73 12.78 22.56
CA ASN A 127 11.04 12.69 21.89
C ASN A 127 10.94 12.54 20.37
N SER A 128 9.90 13.11 19.75
CA SER A 128 9.73 13.07 18.29
C SER A 128 9.26 14.39 17.72
N ASP A 129 9.32 14.57 16.41
CA ASP A 129 8.73 15.72 15.74
C ASP A 129 7.19 15.76 15.89
N PHE A 130 6.54 14.68 16.34
CA PHE A 130 5.11 14.63 16.69
C PHE A 130 4.81 15.05 18.15
N LEU A 131 5.79 15.51 18.94
CA LEU A 131 5.60 15.82 20.37
C LEU A 131 4.42 16.79 20.66
N ALA A 132 4.16 17.74 19.77
CA ALA A 132 3.21 18.84 19.98
C ALA A 132 1.88 18.71 19.20
N VAL A 133 1.62 17.59 18.51
CA VAL A 133 0.42 17.49 17.65
C VAL A 133 -0.87 17.09 18.39
N GLY A 134 -0.75 16.61 19.64
CA GLY A 134 -1.88 16.24 20.49
C GLY A 134 -2.15 14.73 20.54
N TRP A 135 -1.62 14.07 21.57
CA TRP A 135 -1.68 12.61 21.75
C TRP A 135 -2.85 12.11 22.62
N GLY A 136 -3.67 13.02 23.15
CA GLY A 136 -4.82 12.64 23.98
C GLY A 136 -5.81 11.74 23.21
N GLY A 137 -6.35 10.72 23.89
CA GLY A 137 -7.30 9.77 23.30
C GLY A 137 -6.68 8.57 22.58
N VAL A 138 -5.34 8.49 22.50
CA VAL A 138 -4.64 7.34 21.91
C VAL A 138 -5.06 6.03 22.59
N ARG A 139 -5.37 5.01 21.79
CA ARG A 139 -5.69 3.66 22.29
C ARG A 139 -5.19 2.59 21.34
N LEU A 140 -4.91 1.41 21.90
CA LEU A 140 -4.64 0.21 21.12
C LEU A 140 -5.90 -0.16 20.31
N ALA A 141 -5.74 -0.28 18.99
CA ALA A 141 -6.81 -0.59 18.06
C ALA A 141 -6.76 -2.04 17.56
N ASP A 142 -5.56 -2.54 17.29
CA ASP A 142 -5.30 -3.91 16.85
C ASP A 142 -3.86 -4.33 17.21
N GLN A 143 -3.57 -5.63 17.17
CA GLN A 143 -2.21 -6.18 17.33
C GLN A 143 -2.04 -7.49 16.56
N GLU A 144 -0.80 -7.83 16.23
CA GLU A 144 -0.44 -9.05 15.51
C GLU A 144 0.97 -9.49 15.89
N PHE A 145 1.22 -10.80 15.95
CA PHE A 145 2.59 -11.34 15.93
C PHE A 145 2.99 -11.63 14.48
N VAL A 146 4.21 -11.23 14.11
CA VAL A 146 4.79 -11.60 12.82
C VAL A 146 5.09 -13.09 12.86
N GLY A 147 4.49 -13.84 11.93
CA GLY A 147 4.60 -15.31 11.91
C GLY A 147 6.01 -15.83 11.61
N LEU A 148 6.85 -15.01 10.98
CA LEU A 148 8.28 -15.31 10.79
C LEU A 148 9.09 -14.89 12.01
N SER A 149 10.01 -15.77 12.41
CA SER A 149 11.08 -15.39 13.33
C SER A 149 12.02 -14.39 12.67
N ASN A 150 12.58 -13.52 13.48
CA ASN A 150 13.71 -12.68 13.12
C ASN A 150 14.95 -13.54 12.86
N ALA A 151 15.98 -12.95 12.24
CA ALA A 151 17.23 -13.66 11.91
C ALA A 151 17.98 -14.20 13.15
N ASP A 152 17.76 -13.61 14.33
CA ASP A 152 18.33 -14.06 15.61
C ASP A 152 17.48 -15.13 16.32
N GLY A 153 16.40 -15.60 15.69
CA GLY A 153 15.47 -16.59 16.25
C GLY A 153 14.40 -16.02 17.19
N THR A 154 14.41 -14.71 17.46
CA THR A 154 13.34 -14.05 18.22
C THR A 154 12.11 -13.77 17.34
N TYR A 155 11.05 -13.20 17.91
CA TYR A 155 9.83 -12.85 17.18
C TYR A 155 9.49 -11.38 17.32
N THR A 156 8.73 -10.87 16.35
CA THR A 156 8.24 -9.49 16.38
C THR A 156 6.74 -9.45 16.66
N ARG A 157 6.31 -8.62 17.60
CA ARG A 157 4.91 -8.22 17.78
C ARG A 157 4.71 -6.78 17.31
N ARG A 158 3.64 -6.52 16.59
CA ARG A 158 3.22 -5.19 16.14
C ARG A 158 1.89 -4.82 16.78
N ARG A 159 1.83 -3.64 17.42
CA ARG A 159 0.63 -3.05 18.02
C ARG A 159 0.29 -1.76 17.32
N PHE A 160 -0.97 -1.57 16.98
CA PHE A 160 -1.45 -0.42 16.20
C PHE A 160 -2.34 0.45 17.07
N TYR A 161 -1.99 1.72 17.18
CA TYR A 161 -2.67 2.71 17.99
C TYR A 161 -3.42 3.71 17.12
N ARG A 162 -4.60 4.13 17.59
CA ARG A 162 -5.50 5.07 16.90
C ARG A 162 -6.10 6.06 17.90
N ASP A 163 -6.91 6.98 17.37
CA ASP A 163 -7.75 7.92 18.12
C ASP A 163 -7.02 9.02 18.89
N ALA A 164 -5.72 9.19 18.67
CA ALA A 164 -5.02 10.39 19.13
C ALA A 164 -5.66 11.64 18.52
N ALA A 165 -5.72 12.74 19.28
CA ALA A 165 -6.36 13.98 18.86
C ALA A 165 -5.83 14.49 17.50
N TRP A 166 -4.53 14.34 17.23
CA TRP A 166 -3.93 14.71 15.94
C TRP A 166 -4.46 13.90 14.75
N MET A 167 -4.90 12.66 14.97
CA MET A 167 -5.48 11.81 13.93
C MET A 167 -6.92 12.22 13.60
N LYS A 168 -7.64 12.80 14.58
CA LYS A 168 -9.04 13.23 14.46
C LYS A 168 -9.19 14.68 14.01
N ALA A 169 -8.15 15.48 14.15
CA ALA A 169 -8.17 16.86 13.70
C ALA A 169 -8.10 16.94 12.16
N THR A 170 -9.03 17.69 11.57
CA THR A 170 -8.93 18.07 10.16
C THR A 170 -7.60 18.77 9.91
N SER A 171 -6.80 18.20 9.03
CA SER A 171 -5.44 18.66 8.78
C SER A 171 -5.28 19.27 7.39
N LEU A 172 -4.37 20.24 7.29
CA LEU A 172 -3.94 20.85 6.05
C LEU A 172 -2.42 20.76 5.93
N PHE A 173 -1.92 20.58 4.72
CA PHE A 173 -0.52 20.81 4.38
C PHE A 173 -0.37 22.00 3.44
N THR A 174 0.61 22.85 3.70
CA THR A 174 1.07 23.86 2.75
C THR A 174 2.45 23.48 2.26
N VAL A 175 2.64 23.39 0.94
CA VAL A 175 3.93 23.10 0.33
C VAL A 175 4.43 24.35 -0.40
N GLU A 176 5.57 24.86 0.06
CA GLU A 176 6.11 26.16 -0.32
C GLU A 176 7.48 25.98 -0.99
N PRO A 177 7.65 26.31 -2.28
CA PRO A 177 8.97 26.28 -2.91
C PRO A 177 9.80 27.47 -2.45
N VAL A 178 11.02 27.24 -1.94
CA VAL A 178 11.85 28.27 -1.30
C VAL A 178 13.29 28.31 -1.83
N ASP A 179 13.92 29.49 -1.72
CA ASP A 179 15.35 29.67 -1.95
C ASP A 179 16.19 29.36 -0.69
N ALA A 180 17.51 29.52 -0.80
CA ALA A 180 18.44 29.23 0.31
C ALA A 180 18.24 30.12 1.55
N ARG A 181 17.51 31.24 1.43
CA ARG A 181 17.17 32.14 2.53
C ARG A 181 15.77 31.87 3.07
N GLY A 182 15.07 30.86 2.54
CA GLY A 182 13.68 30.55 2.91
C GLY A 182 12.64 31.47 2.28
N VAL A 183 13.03 32.28 1.28
CA VAL A 183 12.10 33.16 0.54
C VAL A 183 11.36 32.34 -0.51
N LEU A 184 10.06 32.57 -0.66
CA LEU A 184 9.25 31.89 -1.66
C LEU A 184 9.79 32.14 -3.08
N THR A 185 9.87 31.07 -3.86
CA THR A 185 10.31 31.09 -5.27
C THR A 185 9.19 30.81 -6.26
N GLY A 186 7.99 30.49 -5.75
CA GLY A 186 6.78 30.22 -6.52
C GLY A 186 5.55 30.20 -5.61
N ALA A 187 4.38 29.99 -6.20
CA ALA A 187 3.12 29.90 -5.45
C ALA A 187 3.11 28.66 -4.55
N PRO A 188 2.72 28.79 -3.27
CA PRO A 188 2.43 27.64 -2.42
C PRO A 188 1.23 26.84 -2.93
N VAL A 189 1.19 25.54 -2.62
CA VAL A 189 -0.03 24.72 -2.77
C VAL A 189 -0.59 24.35 -1.40
N LEU A 190 -1.91 24.36 -1.27
CA LEU A 190 -2.62 24.04 -0.03
C LEU A 190 -3.42 22.76 -0.23
N LEU A 191 -3.14 21.77 0.61
CA LEU A 191 -3.69 20.42 0.49
C LEU A 191 -4.51 20.12 1.74
N ASN A 192 -5.82 19.95 1.57
CA ASN A 192 -6.72 19.46 2.59
C ASN A 192 -6.69 17.94 2.64
N ILE A 193 -6.21 17.42 3.76
CA ILE A 193 -6.09 15.99 3.94
C ILE A 193 -7.24 15.44 4.77
N GLY A 194 -8.11 16.27 5.35
CA GLY A 194 -9.20 15.81 6.21
C GLY A 194 -8.72 15.23 7.55
N SER A 195 -9.54 14.37 8.18
CA SER A 195 -9.23 13.65 9.42
C SER A 195 -9.39 12.14 9.26
N ASP A 196 -8.67 11.33 10.02
CA ASP A 196 -8.70 9.87 9.88
C ASP A 196 -10.03 9.21 10.28
N ASP A 197 -10.83 9.90 11.10
CA ASP A 197 -12.12 9.43 11.61
C ASP A 197 -13.33 9.83 10.75
N THR A 198 -13.15 10.71 9.76
CA THR A 198 -14.24 11.16 8.89
C THR A 198 -14.30 10.38 7.58
N ARG A 199 -15.52 10.28 7.04
CA ARG A 199 -15.76 9.82 5.67
C ARG A 199 -15.03 10.72 4.67
N ARG A 200 -14.78 10.16 3.51
CA ARG A 200 -14.23 10.94 2.39
C ARG A 200 -15.20 12.06 2.02
N THR A 201 -14.64 13.24 1.74
CA THR A 201 -15.40 14.36 1.19
C THR A 201 -14.81 14.77 -0.16
N GLU A 202 -15.58 15.49 -0.98
CA GLU A 202 -15.10 16.04 -2.25
C GLU A 202 -13.99 17.10 -2.07
N ARG A 203 -13.78 17.56 -0.83
CA ARG A 203 -12.72 18.52 -0.47
C ARG A 203 -11.42 17.84 -0.05
N ASP A 204 -11.40 16.52 0.11
CA ASP A 204 -10.17 15.79 0.39
C ASP A 204 -9.28 15.82 -0.86
N ASP A 205 -8.01 16.17 -0.73
CA ASP A 205 -7.07 16.20 -1.87
C ASP A 205 -6.41 14.83 -2.15
N PHE A 206 -6.58 13.84 -1.27
CA PHE A 206 -5.96 12.50 -1.41
C PHE A 206 -6.96 11.34 -1.25
N PHE A 207 -6.84 10.34 -2.13
CA PHE A 207 -7.62 9.11 -2.05
C PHE A 207 -7.20 8.24 -0.87
N ILE A 208 -5.91 8.05 -0.62
CA ILE A 208 -5.41 7.30 0.55
C ILE A 208 -5.04 8.27 1.65
N ARG A 209 -5.51 8.00 2.87
CA ARG A 209 -5.20 8.73 4.11
C ARG A 209 -5.04 7.75 5.25
N ARG A 210 -3.89 7.79 5.93
CA ARG A 210 -3.64 7.04 7.17
C ARG A 210 -2.84 7.90 8.12
N MET A 211 -3.32 7.98 9.35
CA MET A 211 -2.70 8.67 10.48
C MET A 211 -2.58 7.68 11.63
N ARG A 212 -1.41 7.08 11.83
CA ARG A 212 -1.24 5.91 12.70
C ARG A 212 -0.11 6.10 13.69
N ALA A 213 -0.19 5.39 14.80
CA ALA A 213 0.95 5.12 15.65
C ALA A 213 1.12 3.61 15.80
N ILE A 214 2.35 3.14 15.86
CA ILE A 214 2.69 1.73 15.86
C ILE A 214 3.77 1.51 16.91
N GLN A 215 3.66 0.40 17.64
CA GLN A 215 4.75 -0.11 18.45
C GLN A 215 5.18 -1.47 17.89
N TRP A 216 6.47 -1.62 17.68
CA TRP A 216 7.13 -2.88 17.36
C TRP A 216 7.84 -3.38 18.61
N THR A 217 7.58 -4.61 19.00
CA THR A 217 8.37 -5.34 20.02
C THR A 217 9.18 -6.37 19.27
N ARG A 218 10.50 -6.19 19.17
CA ARG A 218 11.37 -6.91 18.21
C ARG A 218 12.03 -8.16 18.76
N ASP A 219 12.07 -8.35 20.07
CA ASP A 219 12.79 -9.45 20.74
C ASP A 219 11.85 -10.33 21.57
N CYS A 220 10.66 -10.63 21.04
CA CYS A 220 9.72 -11.53 21.68
C CYS A 220 10.27 -12.97 21.70
N ARG A 221 10.02 -13.69 22.80
CA ARG A 221 10.50 -15.07 23.00
C ARG A 221 9.83 -16.07 22.05
N SER A 222 8.58 -15.82 21.70
CA SER A 222 7.81 -16.68 20.79
C SER A 222 6.79 -15.86 19.99
N ALA A 223 6.15 -16.49 19.01
CA ALA A 223 5.06 -15.94 18.22
C ALA A 223 3.79 -15.60 19.03
N THR A 224 3.79 -15.80 20.36
CA THR A 224 2.66 -15.46 21.24
C THR A 224 3.11 -14.82 22.56
N ASP A 225 4.41 -14.62 22.79
CA ASP A 225 4.95 -14.17 24.08
C ASP A 225 6.09 -13.15 23.91
N CYS A 226 5.88 -11.96 24.46
CA CYS A 226 6.87 -10.88 24.55
C CYS A 226 7.25 -10.54 25.99
N THR A 227 6.95 -11.40 26.97
CA THR A 227 7.37 -11.18 28.35
C THR A 227 8.89 -11.12 28.43
N GLY A 228 9.41 -10.03 29.00
CA GLY A 228 10.85 -9.80 29.14
C GLY A 228 11.54 -9.14 27.94
N ALA A 229 10.79 -8.80 26.88
CA ALA A 229 11.28 -8.03 25.74
C ALA A 229 11.89 -6.68 26.18
N LYS A 230 12.91 -6.22 25.46
CA LYS A 230 13.68 -5.00 25.70
C LYS A 230 13.94 -4.18 24.44
N ALA A 231 13.55 -4.68 23.27
CA ALA A 231 13.73 -3.99 22.00
C ALA A 231 12.38 -3.48 21.49
N TYR A 232 12.05 -2.23 21.84
CA TYR A 232 10.84 -1.57 21.37
C TYR A 232 11.19 -0.49 20.35
N GLU A 233 10.39 -0.39 19.29
CA GLU A 233 10.40 0.75 18.37
C GLU A 233 9.00 1.35 18.34
N GLU A 234 8.90 2.65 18.58
CA GLU A 234 7.67 3.40 18.44
C GLU A 234 7.70 4.17 17.13
N GLU A 235 6.57 4.28 16.46
CA GLU A 235 6.47 4.94 15.17
C GLU A 235 5.17 5.77 15.06
N ALA A 236 5.28 7.01 14.58
CA ALA A 236 4.14 7.84 14.16
C ALA A 236 4.18 8.03 12.64
N LEU A 237 3.02 7.95 11.98
CA LEU A 237 2.93 7.94 10.53
C LEU A 237 1.77 8.81 10.03
N VAL A 238 2.07 9.65 9.02
CA VAL A 238 1.07 10.27 8.15
C VAL A 238 1.35 9.81 6.72
N GLU A 239 0.42 9.06 6.13
CA GLU A 239 0.51 8.56 4.76
C GLU A 239 -0.64 9.10 3.92
N LEU A 240 -0.28 9.83 2.85
CA LEU A 240 -1.22 10.43 1.91
C LEU A 240 -0.85 10.04 0.50
N ARG A 241 -1.77 9.46 -0.28
CA ARG A 241 -1.47 9.02 -1.66
C ARG A 241 -2.61 9.32 -2.60
N ASN A 242 -2.24 9.35 -3.88
CA ASN A 242 -3.14 9.41 -5.01
C ASN A 242 -3.97 10.69 -4.92
N ALA A 243 -3.35 11.78 -5.36
CA ALA A 243 -4.00 13.07 -5.42
C ALA A 243 -5.29 12.98 -6.25
N TYR A 244 -6.37 13.60 -5.78
CA TYR A 244 -7.59 13.73 -6.57
C TYR A 244 -7.36 14.63 -7.79
N ASP A 245 -8.19 14.49 -8.81
CA ASP A 245 -8.04 15.25 -10.05
C ASP A 245 -8.01 16.77 -9.86
N HIS A 246 -8.75 17.30 -8.88
CA HIS A 246 -8.69 18.72 -8.52
C HIS A 246 -7.35 19.10 -7.87
N ALA A 247 -6.83 18.24 -6.98
CA ALA A 247 -5.53 18.43 -6.34
C ALA A 247 -4.37 18.40 -7.36
N LYS A 248 -4.48 17.57 -8.41
CA LYS A 248 -3.50 17.52 -9.52
C LYS A 248 -3.39 18.86 -10.27
N GLN A 249 -4.43 19.70 -10.24
CA GLN A 249 -4.41 21.04 -10.85
C GLN A 249 -3.64 22.06 -10.01
N GLN A 250 -3.41 21.77 -8.71
CA GLN A 250 -2.60 22.61 -7.83
C GLN A 250 -1.11 22.35 -8.08
N THR A 251 -0.52 23.10 -9.02
CA THR A 251 0.85 22.83 -9.47
C THR A 251 1.90 23.75 -8.87
N LEU A 252 3.04 23.17 -8.50
CA LEU A 252 4.30 23.83 -8.17
C LEU A 252 5.13 24.06 -9.43
N THR A 253 5.79 25.21 -9.50
CA THR A 253 6.80 25.53 -10.51
C THR A 253 8.10 25.91 -9.80
N PHE A 254 9.21 25.28 -10.20
CA PHE A 254 10.52 25.57 -9.62
C PHE A 254 11.31 26.49 -10.54
N THR A 255 11.94 27.50 -9.93
CA THR A 255 12.90 28.37 -10.60
C THR A 255 14.30 27.87 -10.31
N SER A 256 15.32 28.34 -11.04
CA SER A 256 16.73 27.99 -10.75
C SER A 256 17.19 28.33 -9.32
N ARG A 257 16.46 29.22 -8.62
CA ARG A 257 16.73 29.58 -7.21
C ARG A 257 16.04 28.68 -6.20
N THR A 258 15.11 27.82 -6.61
CA THR A 258 14.41 26.89 -5.72
C THR A 258 15.39 25.80 -5.29
N VAL A 259 15.70 25.76 -3.99
CA VAL A 259 16.64 24.78 -3.39
C VAL A 259 15.96 23.89 -2.35
N GLY A 260 14.68 24.12 -2.06
CA GLY A 260 13.93 23.31 -1.12
C GLY A 260 12.42 23.50 -1.20
N LEU A 261 11.71 22.58 -0.58
CA LEU A 261 10.30 22.70 -0.24
C LEU A 261 10.18 22.86 1.28
N ARG A 262 9.45 23.89 1.72
CA ARG A 262 9.01 24.02 3.09
C ARG A 262 7.61 23.41 3.19
N LEU A 263 7.49 22.35 3.99
CA LEU A 263 6.24 21.61 4.20
C LEU A 263 5.68 21.97 5.58
N ARG A 264 4.59 22.74 5.60
CA ARG A 264 3.91 23.14 6.83
C ARG A 264 2.68 22.28 7.06
N TRP A 265 2.61 21.63 8.21
CA TRP A 265 1.41 20.96 8.68
C TRP A 265 0.62 21.89 9.59
N SER A 266 -0.70 21.96 9.44
CA SER A 266 -1.57 22.75 10.30
C SER A 266 -1.45 22.39 11.79
N LEU A 267 -1.09 21.15 12.13
CA LEU A 267 -0.86 20.72 13.52
C LEU A 267 0.56 21.04 14.04
N ARG A 268 1.46 21.51 13.16
CA ARG A 268 2.83 21.97 13.50
C ARG A 268 3.14 23.32 12.85
N PRO A 269 2.33 24.36 13.11
CA PRO A 269 2.37 25.59 12.33
C PRO A 269 3.68 26.38 12.47
N PHE A 270 4.43 26.20 13.56
CA PHE A 270 5.67 26.95 13.83
C PHE A 270 6.96 26.15 13.59
N ALA A 271 6.85 24.89 13.17
CA ALA A 271 8.00 24.00 12.96
C ALA A 271 7.88 23.26 11.61
N PRO A 272 7.83 23.97 10.48
CA PRO A 272 7.69 23.32 9.18
C PRO A 272 8.90 22.43 8.88
N TYR A 273 8.68 21.37 8.12
CA TYR A 273 9.75 20.53 7.60
C TYR A 273 10.41 21.21 6.41
N PHE A 274 11.70 20.94 6.22
CA PHE A 274 12.44 21.37 5.04
C PHE A 274 12.91 20.15 4.25
N ILE A 275 12.53 20.08 2.98
CA ILE A 275 12.90 19.03 2.05
C ILE A 275 13.88 19.64 1.05
N PRO A 276 15.18 19.27 1.06
CA PRO A 276 16.14 19.78 0.09
C PRO A 276 15.73 19.40 -1.34
N VAL A 277 15.87 20.32 -2.29
CA VAL A 277 15.57 20.11 -3.71
C VAL A 277 16.81 20.31 -4.56
N THR A 278 17.15 19.30 -5.37
CA THR A 278 18.18 19.40 -6.41
C THR A 278 17.53 19.33 -7.78
N GLN A 279 17.83 20.30 -8.64
CA GLN A 279 17.31 20.35 -10.00
C GLN A 279 18.31 19.79 -11.02
N VAL A 280 17.87 18.79 -11.79
CA VAL A 280 18.65 18.09 -12.82
C VAL A 280 18.27 18.67 -14.18
N SER A 281 19.22 19.29 -14.87
CA SER A 281 18.97 19.96 -16.15
C SER A 281 18.77 18.99 -17.32
N LYS A 282 19.52 17.88 -17.35
CA LYS A 282 19.51 16.88 -18.43
C LYS A 282 19.46 15.46 -17.86
N PRO A 283 18.31 15.03 -17.32
CA PRO A 283 18.17 13.69 -16.80
C PRO A 283 18.29 12.64 -17.91
N ALA A 284 18.88 11.49 -17.61
CA ALA A 284 19.16 10.43 -18.59
C ALA A 284 17.88 9.72 -19.10
N TYR A 285 16.82 9.73 -18.29
CA TYR A 285 15.52 9.16 -18.58
C TYR A 285 14.41 10.19 -18.35
N SER A 286 13.28 9.98 -19.00
CA SER A 286 12.06 10.75 -18.76
C SER A 286 11.29 10.24 -17.53
N TYR A 287 10.33 11.03 -17.06
CA TYR A 287 9.34 10.60 -16.07
C TYR A 287 8.39 9.56 -16.64
N GLY A 288 7.52 8.99 -15.80
CA GLY A 288 6.58 7.93 -16.16
C GLY A 288 7.19 6.54 -16.05
N PHE A 289 6.37 5.51 -16.12
CA PHE A 289 6.82 4.13 -15.98
C PHE A 289 5.87 3.18 -16.72
N GLY A 290 6.44 2.30 -17.54
CA GLY A 290 5.71 1.29 -18.29
C GLY A 290 6.43 -0.05 -18.27
N ILE A 291 5.66 -1.12 -18.51
CA ILE A 291 6.13 -2.51 -18.56
C ILE A 291 5.61 -3.13 -19.85
N ASP A 292 6.50 -3.72 -20.63
CA ASP A 292 6.12 -4.64 -21.69
C ASP A 292 6.42 -6.08 -21.28
N ILE A 293 5.55 -6.99 -21.71
CA ILE A 293 5.75 -8.43 -21.59
C ILE A 293 5.71 -9.01 -23.01
N LYS A 294 6.75 -9.76 -23.38
CA LYS A 294 6.84 -10.42 -24.68
C LYS A 294 7.03 -11.93 -24.50
N PRO A 295 6.14 -12.79 -25.03
CA PRO A 295 6.43 -14.21 -25.12
C PRO A 295 7.59 -14.45 -26.09
N LEU A 296 8.56 -15.26 -25.66
CA LEU A 296 9.72 -15.68 -26.45
C LEU A 296 9.54 -17.08 -27.02
N THR A 297 8.85 -17.98 -26.29
CA THR A 297 8.42 -19.27 -26.86
C THR A 297 7.33 -19.01 -27.89
N ALA A 298 7.49 -19.51 -29.12
CA ALA A 298 6.45 -19.40 -30.13
C ALA A 298 5.28 -20.35 -29.78
N PRO A 299 4.01 -19.92 -29.95
CA PRO A 299 2.89 -20.84 -29.88
C PRO A 299 2.94 -21.83 -31.06
N ARG A 300 2.08 -22.86 -31.00
CA ARG A 300 1.84 -23.76 -32.14
C ARG A 300 1.31 -22.97 -33.34
N LYS A 301 1.26 -23.61 -34.51
CA LYS A 301 0.77 -22.99 -35.76
C LYS A 301 -0.66 -22.44 -35.65
N ASP A 302 -1.46 -22.99 -34.76
CA ASP A 302 -2.83 -22.52 -34.46
C ASP A 302 -2.87 -21.34 -33.48
N GLY A 303 -1.72 -20.79 -33.06
CA GLY A 303 -1.65 -19.67 -32.12
C GLY A 303 -1.81 -20.05 -30.65
N THR A 304 -1.87 -21.34 -30.32
CA THR A 304 -2.05 -21.84 -28.95
C THR A 304 -0.80 -22.51 -28.39
N TYR A 305 -0.60 -22.48 -27.07
CA TYR A 305 0.38 -23.32 -26.39
C TYR A 305 -0.24 -24.68 -26.03
N ALA A 306 0.57 -25.74 -26.07
CA ALA A 306 0.11 -27.06 -25.63
C ALA A 306 0.16 -27.16 -24.09
N PRO A 307 -0.81 -27.83 -23.44
CA PRO A 307 -0.62 -28.32 -22.07
C PRO A 307 0.72 -29.07 -21.94
N GLY A 308 1.42 -28.91 -20.81
CA GLY A 308 2.75 -29.47 -20.59
C GLY A 308 3.92 -28.66 -21.16
N SER A 309 3.66 -27.54 -21.84
CA SER A 309 4.72 -26.72 -22.45
C SER A 309 5.36 -25.74 -21.48
N ASP A 310 6.65 -25.50 -21.68
CA ASP A 310 7.35 -24.35 -21.10
C ASP A 310 7.17 -23.11 -21.98
N VAL A 311 6.75 -22.00 -21.36
CA VAL A 311 6.54 -20.72 -22.04
C VAL A 311 7.45 -19.67 -21.42
N THR A 312 8.45 -19.23 -22.19
CA THR A 312 9.40 -18.20 -21.79
C THR A 312 8.89 -16.82 -22.17
N PHE A 313 9.09 -15.84 -21.30
CA PHE A 313 8.73 -14.44 -21.49
C PHE A 313 9.93 -13.53 -21.24
N GLN A 314 9.85 -12.31 -21.76
CA GLN A 314 10.75 -11.20 -21.44
C GLN A 314 9.95 -10.01 -20.94
N MET A 315 10.47 -9.36 -19.89
CA MET A 315 9.98 -8.09 -19.37
C MET A 315 10.89 -6.97 -19.85
N THR A 316 10.30 -5.87 -20.29
CA THR A 316 11.04 -4.65 -20.62
C THR A 316 10.44 -3.49 -19.85
N LEU A 317 11.23 -2.89 -18.97
CA LEU A 317 10.84 -1.70 -18.22
C LEU A 317 11.17 -0.43 -19.02
N LYS A 318 10.23 0.51 -19.09
CA LYS A 318 10.31 1.72 -19.92
C LYS A 318 9.99 2.98 -19.13
N ASP A 319 10.59 4.12 -19.51
CA ASP A 319 10.11 5.43 -19.07
C ASP A 319 8.84 5.86 -19.85
N GLY A 320 8.27 7.01 -19.51
CA GLY A 320 7.09 7.56 -20.17
C GLY A 320 7.30 8.00 -21.62
N GLN A 321 8.52 7.93 -22.15
CA GLN A 321 8.80 8.11 -23.59
C GLN A 321 9.11 6.77 -24.28
N GLY A 322 8.94 5.65 -23.59
CA GLY A 322 9.19 4.31 -24.12
C GLY A 322 10.66 3.89 -24.12
N LYS A 323 11.58 4.68 -23.55
CA LYS A 323 13.00 4.32 -23.48
C LYS A 323 13.21 3.22 -22.44
N ARG A 324 13.93 2.17 -22.83
CA ARG A 324 14.29 1.05 -21.95
C ARG A 324 15.13 1.53 -20.74
N LEU A 325 14.82 1.00 -19.56
CA LEU A 325 15.45 1.38 -18.28
C LEU A 325 16.62 0.49 -17.84
N HIS A 326 16.87 -0.61 -18.56
CA HIS A 326 17.91 -1.60 -18.25
C HIS A 326 18.48 -2.20 -19.55
N PRO A 327 19.68 -2.80 -19.53
CA PRO A 327 20.19 -3.60 -20.65
C PRO A 327 19.25 -4.76 -21.00
N ALA A 328 19.30 -5.23 -22.25
CA ALA A 328 18.55 -6.44 -22.61
C ALA A 328 19.16 -7.68 -21.95
N GLY A 329 18.31 -8.57 -21.43
CA GLY A 329 18.74 -9.81 -20.78
C GLY A 329 19.15 -9.66 -19.32
N SER A 330 19.15 -8.44 -18.77
CA SER A 330 19.63 -8.18 -17.42
C SER A 330 18.86 -7.05 -16.75
N LEU A 331 18.53 -7.27 -15.48
CA LEU A 331 18.07 -6.27 -14.53
C LEU A 331 19.18 -6.02 -13.49
N PRO A 332 19.22 -4.85 -12.84
CA PRO A 332 20.18 -4.60 -11.76
C PRO A 332 20.06 -5.65 -10.64
N THR A 333 21.15 -5.92 -9.93
CA THR A 333 21.14 -6.88 -8.83
C THR A 333 20.34 -6.33 -7.64
N TYR A 334 20.02 -7.20 -6.67
CA TYR A 334 19.30 -6.75 -5.49
C TYR A 334 20.15 -5.79 -4.63
N ASN A 335 21.43 -6.13 -4.43
CA ASN A 335 22.37 -5.30 -3.65
C ASN A 335 22.65 -3.93 -4.28
N GLU A 336 22.50 -3.77 -5.58
CA GLU A 336 22.60 -2.45 -6.24
C GLU A 336 21.44 -1.52 -5.90
N VAL A 337 20.28 -2.06 -5.49
CA VAL A 337 19.00 -1.32 -5.50
C VAL A 337 18.33 -1.19 -4.14
N ALA A 338 18.24 -2.27 -3.37
CA ALA A 338 17.27 -2.37 -2.28
C ALA A 338 17.84 -2.17 -0.87
N PRO A 339 19.03 -2.69 -0.49
CA PRO A 339 19.55 -2.52 0.85
C PRO A 339 19.77 -1.05 1.24
N PRO A 340 19.66 -0.71 2.55
CA PRO A 340 20.03 0.62 3.04
C PRO A 340 21.47 0.97 2.64
N GLY A 341 21.67 2.16 2.07
CA GLY A 341 22.97 2.61 1.60
C GLY A 341 23.39 2.06 0.23
N ALA A 342 22.57 1.23 -0.43
CA ALA A 342 22.81 0.81 -1.82
C ALA A 342 22.98 2.05 -2.73
N PRO A 343 23.85 1.97 -3.76
CA PRO A 343 24.07 3.09 -4.69
C PRO A 343 22.79 3.50 -5.43
N GLY A 344 21.83 2.56 -5.52
CA GLY A 344 20.59 2.72 -6.24
C GLY A 344 20.77 2.50 -7.75
N ASN A 345 19.66 2.35 -8.45
CA ASN A 345 19.66 2.26 -9.90
C ASN A 345 19.42 3.66 -10.52
N PRO A 346 20.28 4.15 -11.46
CA PRO A 346 20.11 5.46 -12.09
C PRO A 346 18.79 5.66 -12.83
N ALA A 347 18.16 4.58 -13.30
CA ALA A 347 16.88 4.60 -13.97
C ALA A 347 15.69 4.56 -12.99
N GLY A 348 15.93 4.35 -11.70
CA GLY A 348 14.92 4.35 -10.65
C GLY A 348 14.19 3.01 -10.45
N ILE A 349 14.72 1.91 -11.00
CA ILE A 349 14.17 0.56 -10.79
C ILE A 349 14.20 0.21 -9.30
N GLN A 350 13.16 -0.46 -8.79
CA GLN A 350 13.03 -0.86 -7.38
C GLN A 350 12.69 -2.34 -7.25
N TYR A 351 13.09 -2.93 -6.13
CA TYR A 351 12.75 -4.31 -5.72
C TYR A 351 12.08 -4.33 -4.35
N TYR A 352 11.74 -5.54 -3.88
CA TYR A 352 11.16 -5.78 -2.57
C TYR A 352 12.00 -5.16 -1.44
N GLN A 353 11.41 -4.28 -0.62
CA GLN A 353 12.13 -3.59 0.47
C GLN A 353 11.69 -3.98 1.88
N ALA A 354 10.70 -4.87 2.03
CA ALA A 354 10.09 -5.07 3.36
C ALA A 354 11.01 -5.77 4.38
N PHE A 355 12.14 -6.34 3.96
CA PHE A 355 13.20 -6.80 4.89
C PHE A 355 13.84 -5.65 5.69
N PHE A 356 13.93 -4.46 5.09
CA PHE A 356 14.56 -3.29 5.72
C PHE A 356 13.54 -2.25 6.16
N ASN A 357 12.38 -2.25 5.53
CA ASN A 357 11.29 -1.31 5.79
C ASN A 357 9.95 -2.06 5.90
N PRO A 358 9.66 -2.68 7.05
CA PRO A 358 8.54 -3.61 7.22
C PRO A 358 7.19 -2.99 6.86
N THR A 359 6.43 -3.59 5.96
CA THR A 359 5.10 -3.08 5.60
C THR A 359 3.99 -3.83 6.32
N THR A 360 2.82 -3.22 6.46
CA THR A 360 1.65 -3.90 7.03
C THR A 360 0.40 -3.56 6.20
N THR A 361 -0.42 -4.57 5.93
CA THR A 361 -1.70 -4.35 5.24
C THR A 361 -2.53 -3.35 6.05
N TYR A 362 -3.03 -2.32 5.36
CA TYR A 362 -3.75 -1.16 5.91
C TYR A 362 -2.94 -0.23 6.84
N TYR A 363 -2.07 -0.76 7.71
CA TYR A 363 -1.51 0.02 8.80
C TYR A 363 -0.20 0.77 8.49
N ARG A 364 0.61 0.30 7.51
CA ARG A 364 1.92 0.91 7.25
C ARG A 364 2.42 0.72 5.83
N ARG A 365 2.57 1.83 5.12
CA ARG A 365 3.42 2.10 3.94
C ARG A 365 3.55 0.94 2.94
N LYS A 366 2.46 0.22 2.66
CA LYS A 366 2.48 -0.96 1.76
C LYS A 366 2.99 -0.64 0.35
N HIS A 367 2.85 0.60 -0.12
CA HIS A 367 3.42 1.06 -1.39
C HIS A 367 4.96 1.05 -1.40
N GLN A 368 5.62 1.23 -0.25
CA GLN A 368 7.09 1.13 -0.13
C GLN A 368 7.60 -0.31 -0.17
N GLU A 369 6.73 -1.33 -0.19
CA GLU A 369 7.15 -2.72 -0.43
C GLU A 369 7.88 -2.87 -1.76
N ARG A 370 7.47 -2.12 -2.80
CA ARG A 370 8.15 -2.01 -4.10
C ARG A 370 8.45 -3.35 -4.80
N MET A 371 7.72 -4.41 -4.45
CA MET A 371 7.89 -5.75 -5.02
C MET A 371 7.74 -5.72 -6.55
N MET A 372 8.77 -6.22 -7.24
CA MET A 372 8.71 -6.56 -8.65
C MET A 372 8.44 -8.06 -8.78
N MET A 373 7.40 -8.42 -9.53
CA MET A 373 7.03 -9.82 -9.73
C MET A 373 6.19 -10.02 -10.99
N THR A 374 6.10 -11.27 -11.42
CA THR A 374 5.22 -11.73 -12.49
C THR A 374 4.36 -12.89 -11.99
N GLN A 375 3.23 -13.13 -12.65
CA GLN A 375 2.35 -14.26 -12.43
C GLN A 375 1.79 -14.82 -13.75
N LEU A 376 1.37 -16.08 -13.72
CA LEU A 376 0.49 -16.72 -14.71
C LEU A 376 -0.70 -17.33 -13.97
N ILE A 377 -1.92 -17.11 -14.45
CA ILE A 377 -3.14 -17.69 -13.89
C ILE A 377 -4.14 -18.05 -14.98
N GLY A 378 -4.79 -19.21 -14.87
CA GLY A 378 -5.86 -19.57 -15.78
C GLY A 378 -6.38 -21.01 -15.65
N PRO A 379 -7.32 -21.40 -16.54
CA PRO A 379 -7.87 -20.54 -17.60
C PRO A 379 -8.84 -19.48 -17.02
N ALA A 380 -9.09 -18.40 -17.75
CA ALA A 380 -9.70 -17.16 -17.23
C ALA A 380 -11.09 -17.40 -16.59
N GLN A 381 -11.91 -18.25 -17.22
CA GLN A 381 -13.24 -18.62 -16.75
C GLN A 381 -13.27 -19.32 -15.39
N ASP A 382 -12.13 -19.88 -14.96
CA ASP A 382 -11.99 -20.59 -13.70
C ASP A 382 -11.36 -19.70 -12.60
N ILE A 383 -10.95 -18.46 -12.92
CA ILE A 383 -10.25 -17.58 -11.98
C ILE A 383 -11.14 -17.29 -10.77
N GLN A 384 -10.58 -17.61 -9.60
CA GLN A 384 -11.19 -17.43 -8.30
C GLN A 384 -10.11 -17.18 -7.23
N PRO A 385 -10.49 -16.76 -6.00
CA PRO A 385 -9.53 -16.60 -4.93
C PRO A 385 -8.78 -17.90 -4.59
N ILE A 386 -7.44 -17.82 -4.55
CA ILE A 386 -6.55 -18.91 -4.17
C ILE A 386 -6.61 -19.12 -2.65
N ARG A 387 -6.60 -20.39 -2.24
CA ARG A 387 -6.70 -20.83 -0.84
C ARG A 387 -5.55 -21.74 -0.43
N SER A 388 -4.81 -22.25 -1.41
CA SER A 388 -3.52 -22.88 -1.19
C SER A 388 -2.55 -21.92 -0.51
N ILE A 389 -2.05 -22.34 0.65
CA ILE A 389 -0.96 -21.64 1.34
C ILE A 389 0.35 -22.06 0.69
N VAL A 390 1.16 -21.07 0.32
CA VAL A 390 2.51 -21.28 -0.19
C VAL A 390 3.48 -21.13 0.98
N ASP A 391 4.23 -22.19 1.26
CA ASP A 391 5.12 -22.25 2.41
C ASP A 391 6.45 -21.54 2.18
N LEU A 392 7.11 -21.11 3.26
CA LEU A 392 8.40 -20.40 3.16
C LEU A 392 9.44 -21.26 2.44
N GLU A 393 9.40 -22.57 2.64
CA GLU A 393 10.28 -23.55 2.01
C GLU A 393 10.23 -23.45 0.47
N ALA A 394 9.05 -23.18 -0.10
CA ALA A 394 8.91 -22.99 -1.55
C ALA A 394 9.60 -21.70 -2.05
N PHE A 395 9.80 -20.71 -1.18
CA PHE A 395 10.57 -19.50 -1.46
C PHE A 395 12.07 -19.67 -1.24
N LEU A 396 12.50 -20.76 -0.60
CA LEU A 396 13.91 -21.05 -0.31
C LEU A 396 14.45 -22.21 -1.15
N ASP A 397 13.61 -22.86 -1.95
CA ASP A 397 14.00 -23.97 -2.83
C ASP A 397 14.87 -23.49 -3.99
N ASP A 398 16.17 -23.77 -3.92
CA ASP A 398 17.15 -23.41 -4.94
C ASP A 398 16.94 -24.10 -6.29
N SER A 399 16.10 -25.14 -6.34
CA SER A 399 15.76 -25.82 -7.60
C SER A 399 14.67 -25.11 -8.40
N GLN A 400 13.98 -24.12 -7.82
CA GLN A 400 12.81 -23.47 -8.41
C GLN A 400 12.92 -21.93 -8.41
N ASP A 401 13.00 -21.33 -9.60
CA ASP A 401 12.86 -19.86 -9.73
C ASP A 401 11.39 -19.41 -9.71
N VAL A 402 10.47 -20.33 -10.04
CA VAL A 402 9.02 -20.10 -10.16
C VAL A 402 8.27 -20.97 -9.15
N GLN A 403 7.28 -20.40 -8.47
CA GLN A 403 6.46 -21.12 -7.49
C GLN A 403 5.07 -21.41 -8.07
N THR A 404 4.63 -22.66 -7.97
CA THR A 404 3.23 -23.04 -8.22
C THR A 404 2.41 -22.76 -6.98
N ILE A 405 1.38 -21.92 -7.10
CA ILE A 405 0.62 -21.42 -5.95
C ILE A 405 -0.85 -21.80 -5.96
N ALA A 406 -1.36 -22.26 -7.10
CA ALA A 406 -2.68 -22.83 -7.20
C ALA A 406 -2.66 -24.00 -8.16
N THR A 407 -3.43 -25.03 -7.82
CA THR A 407 -3.65 -26.19 -8.69
C THR A 407 -5.14 -26.35 -8.96
N PRO A 408 -5.54 -26.83 -10.16
CA PRO A 408 -6.95 -27.08 -10.45
C PRO A 408 -7.61 -28.00 -9.42
N ALA A 409 -6.89 -29.01 -8.93
CA ALA A 409 -7.42 -29.96 -7.96
C ALA A 409 -7.77 -29.34 -6.60
N ARG A 410 -7.00 -28.34 -6.13
CA ARG A 410 -7.18 -27.73 -4.80
C ARG A 410 -7.92 -26.40 -4.85
N ASP A 411 -7.62 -25.57 -5.83
CA ASP A 411 -8.10 -24.19 -5.92
C ASP A 411 -9.12 -23.99 -7.04
N GLY A 412 -9.33 -24.99 -7.89
CA GLY A 412 -10.18 -24.89 -9.08
C GLY A 412 -9.56 -24.09 -10.23
N VAL A 413 -8.35 -23.55 -10.06
CA VAL A 413 -7.60 -22.77 -11.05
C VAL A 413 -6.11 -23.12 -10.96
N TYR A 414 -5.37 -22.97 -12.06
CA TYR A 414 -3.92 -23.08 -12.05
C TYR A 414 -3.27 -21.70 -11.93
N ALA A 415 -2.22 -21.58 -11.11
CA ALA A 415 -1.44 -20.36 -11.05
C ALA A 415 0.03 -20.59 -10.63
N GLN A 416 0.92 -19.78 -11.21
CA GLN A 416 2.33 -19.66 -10.84
C GLN A 416 2.71 -18.20 -10.66
N PHE A 417 3.77 -17.93 -9.89
CA PHE A 417 4.40 -16.60 -9.85
C PHE A 417 5.92 -16.71 -9.74
N MET A 418 6.59 -15.59 -10.00
CA MET A 418 8.01 -15.39 -9.72
C MET A 418 8.26 -13.94 -9.30
N THR A 419 9.11 -13.73 -8.29
CA THR A 419 9.64 -12.39 -7.97
C THR A 419 10.86 -12.06 -8.82
N PHE A 420 11.24 -10.77 -8.89
CA PHE A 420 12.54 -10.36 -9.40
C PHE A 420 13.36 -9.73 -8.27
N PRO A 421 14.57 -10.24 -7.94
CA PRO A 421 15.09 -11.57 -8.30
C PRO A 421 14.14 -12.73 -7.92
N PRO A 422 14.30 -13.95 -8.49
CA PRO A 422 13.49 -15.10 -8.09
C PRO A 422 13.57 -15.37 -6.58
N ALA A 423 12.50 -15.95 -6.04
CA ALA A 423 12.25 -16.00 -4.60
C ALA A 423 13.39 -16.66 -3.82
N ASN A 424 13.93 -17.76 -4.32
CA ASN A 424 15.10 -18.49 -3.80
C ASN A 424 16.34 -17.59 -3.60
N LYS A 425 16.55 -16.60 -4.47
CA LYS A 425 17.63 -15.62 -4.36
C LYS A 425 17.25 -14.46 -3.46
N LEU A 426 16.03 -13.94 -3.60
CA LEU A 426 15.53 -12.80 -2.85
C LEU A 426 15.37 -13.12 -1.35
N PHE A 427 14.61 -14.15 -1.01
CA PHE A 427 14.41 -14.61 0.37
C PHE A 427 15.65 -15.35 0.87
N GLY A 428 16.28 -16.18 0.03
CA GLY A 428 17.52 -16.85 0.42
C GLY A 428 18.62 -15.86 0.82
N GLY A 429 18.79 -14.72 0.14
CA GLY A 429 19.74 -13.70 0.57
C GLY A 429 19.38 -12.99 1.88
N ALA A 430 18.10 -12.99 2.28
CA ALA A 430 17.67 -12.44 3.57
C ALA A 430 17.96 -13.40 4.73
N PHE A 431 17.72 -14.71 4.52
CA PHE A 431 17.90 -15.75 5.54
C PHE A 431 19.32 -16.32 5.58
N PHE A 432 20.05 -16.26 4.47
CA PHE A 432 21.42 -16.72 4.29
C PHE A 432 22.30 -15.61 3.68
N PRO A 433 22.52 -14.49 4.40
CA PRO A 433 23.16 -13.29 3.84
C PRO A 433 24.62 -13.49 3.43
N ASN A 434 25.27 -14.55 3.90
CA ASN A 434 26.68 -14.85 3.58
C ASN A 434 26.85 -15.64 2.26
N ASP A 435 25.75 -16.05 1.61
CA ASP A 435 25.79 -16.89 0.40
C ASP A 435 25.95 -16.06 -0.90
N GLY A 436 25.99 -14.73 -0.82
CA GLY A 436 26.12 -13.85 -2.00
C GLY A 436 24.90 -13.85 -2.93
N ARG A 437 23.74 -14.37 -2.50
CA ARG A 437 22.52 -14.51 -3.32
C ARG A 437 21.97 -13.18 -3.85
N TRP A 438 22.15 -12.09 -3.12
CA TRP A 438 21.71 -10.75 -3.54
C TRP A 438 22.61 -10.07 -4.57
N ASP A 439 23.81 -10.60 -4.80
CA ASP A 439 24.72 -10.18 -5.88
C ASP A 439 24.51 -10.98 -7.17
N ALA A 440 23.67 -12.03 -7.13
CA ALA A 440 23.40 -12.85 -8.29
C ALA A 440 22.77 -12.02 -9.42
N PRO A 441 23.17 -12.25 -10.69
CA PRO A 441 22.54 -11.61 -11.84
C PRO A 441 21.03 -11.86 -11.87
N VAL A 442 20.27 -10.83 -12.22
CA VAL A 442 18.81 -10.89 -12.35
C VAL A 442 18.46 -10.85 -13.83
N SER A 443 17.80 -11.89 -14.32
CA SER A 443 17.34 -11.94 -15.72
C SER A 443 16.10 -11.08 -15.92
N ASP A 444 15.97 -10.48 -17.10
CA ASP A 444 14.71 -9.90 -17.57
C ASP A 444 13.79 -10.92 -18.25
N THR A 445 14.20 -12.19 -18.29
CA THR A 445 13.43 -13.33 -18.81
C THR A 445 13.09 -14.34 -17.72
N TRP A 446 11.97 -15.05 -17.89
CA TRP A 446 11.53 -16.14 -17.03
C TRP A 446 10.69 -17.14 -17.83
N THR A 447 10.48 -18.34 -17.27
CA THR A 447 9.73 -19.42 -17.93
C THR A 447 8.68 -19.97 -16.98
N TYR A 448 7.43 -20.02 -17.43
CA TYR A 448 6.36 -20.75 -16.75
C TYR A 448 6.19 -22.14 -17.35
N HIS A 449 5.90 -23.12 -16.51
CA HIS A 449 5.54 -24.47 -16.94
C HIS A 449 4.02 -24.60 -16.93
N LEU A 450 3.40 -24.87 -18.08
CA LEU A 450 1.99 -25.22 -18.14
C LEU A 450 1.84 -26.68 -17.75
N PRO A 451 0.92 -27.05 -16.84
CA PRO A 451 0.79 -28.44 -16.42
C PRO A 451 0.27 -29.29 -17.59
N ALA A 452 0.61 -30.58 -17.59
CA ALA A 452 0.21 -31.51 -18.65
C ALA A 452 -1.32 -31.63 -18.79
N ASP A 453 -2.06 -31.41 -17.71
CA ASP A 453 -3.51 -31.39 -17.62
C ASP A 453 -4.11 -29.96 -17.63
N ALA A 454 -3.35 -28.96 -18.10
CA ALA A 454 -3.84 -27.59 -18.23
C ALA A 454 -5.16 -27.55 -19.00
N LYS A 455 -6.22 -27.05 -18.35
CA LYS A 455 -7.52 -26.88 -18.99
C LYS A 455 -7.42 -25.89 -20.15
N PRO A 456 -8.10 -26.15 -21.28
CA PRO A 456 -8.10 -25.21 -22.40
C PRO A 456 -8.74 -23.86 -22.05
N GLY A 457 -8.14 -22.76 -22.55
CA GLY A 457 -8.70 -21.41 -22.48
C GLY A 457 -7.62 -20.32 -22.53
N THR A 458 -8.04 -19.10 -22.22
CA THR A 458 -7.19 -17.92 -22.04
C THR A 458 -6.49 -17.95 -20.69
N TYR A 459 -5.17 -17.76 -20.64
CA TYR A 459 -4.40 -17.57 -19.41
C TYR A 459 -3.86 -16.14 -19.35
N LEU A 460 -3.87 -15.55 -18.16
CA LEU A 460 -3.39 -14.19 -17.93
C LEU A 460 -1.96 -14.22 -17.41
N VAL A 461 -1.05 -13.53 -18.12
CA VAL A 461 0.33 -13.30 -17.67
C VAL A 461 0.46 -11.85 -17.27
N THR A 462 0.73 -11.59 -15.99
CA THR A 462 0.83 -10.23 -15.45
C THR A 462 2.20 -9.99 -14.88
N ALA A 463 2.73 -8.78 -15.05
CA ALA A 463 3.90 -8.29 -14.33
C ALA A 463 3.53 -7.00 -13.60
N LYS A 464 4.11 -6.79 -12.42
CA LYS A 464 4.02 -5.53 -11.67
C LYS A 464 5.40 -5.10 -11.23
N ALA A 465 5.60 -3.78 -11.18
CA ALA A 465 6.82 -3.18 -10.68
C ALA A 465 6.53 -1.78 -10.12
N ARG A 466 7.57 -1.16 -9.54
CA ARG A 466 7.51 0.25 -9.13
C ARG A 466 8.80 0.97 -9.52
N ARG A 467 8.69 2.25 -9.85
CA ARG A 467 9.81 3.12 -10.20
C ARG A 467 9.82 4.35 -9.30
N VAL A 468 10.98 4.66 -8.73
CA VAL A 468 11.24 5.90 -8.01
C VAL A 468 12.28 6.69 -8.78
N TYR A 469 11.87 7.79 -9.42
CA TYR A 469 12.75 8.55 -10.31
C TYR A 469 12.47 10.04 -10.23
N LEU A 470 13.50 10.82 -9.89
CA LEU A 470 13.43 12.29 -9.79
C LEU A 470 12.19 12.79 -9.02
N GLY A 471 11.93 12.19 -7.87
CA GLY A 471 10.83 12.60 -6.99
C GLY A 471 9.45 12.06 -7.38
N GLU A 472 9.32 11.37 -8.51
CA GLU A 472 8.13 10.58 -8.83
C GLU A 472 8.27 9.17 -8.24
N ASP A 473 7.21 8.68 -7.57
CA ASP A 473 7.09 7.30 -7.11
C ASP A 473 5.85 6.65 -7.74
N ARG A 474 6.05 5.82 -8.76
CA ARG A 474 4.97 5.35 -9.65
C ARG A 474 4.95 3.83 -9.79
N PRO A 475 3.83 3.16 -9.48
CA PRO A 475 3.63 1.75 -9.83
C PRO A 475 3.28 1.59 -11.32
N ALA A 476 3.54 0.41 -11.87
CA ALA A 476 3.01 -0.01 -13.16
C ALA A 476 2.70 -1.51 -13.13
N SER A 477 1.71 -1.90 -13.92
CA SER A 477 1.45 -3.30 -14.23
C SER A 477 1.16 -3.48 -15.72
N ARG A 478 1.34 -4.70 -16.20
CA ARG A 478 0.98 -5.11 -17.55
C ARG A 478 0.42 -6.52 -17.50
N THR A 479 -0.72 -6.74 -18.16
CA THR A 479 -1.26 -8.08 -18.38
C THR A 479 -1.29 -8.36 -19.88
N ILE A 480 -0.88 -9.56 -20.28
CA ILE A 480 -1.09 -10.10 -21.62
C ILE A 480 -1.85 -11.41 -21.50
N GLU A 481 -2.51 -11.81 -22.59
CA GLU A 481 -3.19 -13.09 -22.69
C GLU A 481 -2.38 -14.07 -23.53
N ILE A 482 -2.42 -15.34 -23.14
CA ILE A 482 -1.99 -16.47 -23.98
C ILE A 482 -3.12 -17.48 -24.10
N GLN A 483 -3.20 -18.16 -25.24
CA GLN A 483 -4.18 -19.23 -25.46
C GLN A 483 -3.54 -20.60 -25.20
N VAL A 484 -4.17 -21.44 -24.39
CA VAL A 484 -3.69 -22.79 -24.05
C VAL A 484 -4.71 -23.82 -24.49
N GLY A 485 -4.30 -24.80 -25.28
CA GLY A 485 -5.13 -25.95 -25.67
C GLY A 485 -6.30 -25.66 -26.63
N THR A 486 -6.75 -24.42 -26.77
CA THR A 486 -7.86 -23.98 -27.64
C THR A 486 -7.61 -22.57 -28.15
N GLN A 487 -8.15 -22.24 -29.33
CA GLN A 487 -8.17 -20.87 -29.87
C GLN A 487 -9.34 -20.05 -29.31
N THR A 488 -10.31 -20.71 -28.67
CA THR A 488 -11.48 -20.04 -28.10
C THR A 488 -11.08 -19.23 -26.89
N HIS A 489 -11.19 -17.91 -27.03
CA HIS A 489 -11.01 -16.99 -25.91
C HIS A 489 -12.05 -17.24 -24.82
N THR A 490 -11.60 -17.22 -23.57
CA THR A 490 -12.40 -17.36 -22.37
C THR A 490 -12.22 -16.14 -21.47
N GLU A 491 -13.27 -15.74 -20.76
CA GLU A 491 -13.25 -14.57 -19.88
C GLU A 491 -13.46 -14.92 -18.40
N ALA A 492 -12.88 -14.12 -17.51
CA ALA A 492 -13.10 -14.26 -16.08
C ALA A 492 -14.51 -13.81 -15.66
N VAL A 493 -15.20 -14.67 -14.91
CA VAL A 493 -16.52 -14.34 -14.34
C VAL A 493 -16.31 -13.68 -12.98
N LEU A 494 -16.33 -12.35 -12.96
CA LEU A 494 -16.17 -11.58 -11.73
C LEU A 494 -17.44 -11.68 -10.88
N THR A 495 -17.26 -12.06 -9.62
CA THR A 495 -18.34 -12.26 -8.63
C THR A 495 -18.50 -11.08 -7.68
N THR A 496 -17.63 -10.08 -7.82
CA THR A 496 -17.62 -8.86 -7.03
C THR A 496 -17.53 -7.63 -7.94
N GLY A 497 -17.77 -6.44 -7.41
CA GLY A 497 -17.73 -5.15 -8.10
C GLY A 497 -19.11 -4.51 -8.26
N PRO A 498 -19.21 -3.46 -9.10
CA PRO A 498 -18.11 -2.76 -9.75
C PRO A 498 -17.42 -1.79 -8.76
N CYS A 499 -16.08 -1.84 -8.72
CA CYS A 499 -15.29 -1.08 -7.74
C CYS A 499 -15.21 0.42 -8.07
N ASN A 500 -15.42 0.79 -9.33
CA ASN A 500 -15.35 2.16 -9.83
C ASN A 500 -16.45 3.08 -9.28
N THR A 501 -17.46 2.53 -8.61
CA THR A 501 -18.49 3.30 -7.88
C THR A 501 -17.89 4.12 -6.74
N CYS A 502 -16.80 3.63 -6.12
CA CYS A 502 -16.07 4.36 -5.07
C CYS A 502 -14.62 4.71 -5.49
N HIS A 503 -14.04 3.96 -6.41
CA HIS A 503 -12.67 4.13 -6.91
C HIS A 503 -12.64 4.97 -8.20
N SER A 504 -12.66 6.30 -8.03
CA SER A 504 -12.72 7.28 -9.13
C SER A 504 -11.97 8.57 -8.81
N LYS A 505 -11.75 9.41 -9.82
CA LYS A 505 -11.19 10.78 -9.76
C LYS A 505 -9.74 10.84 -9.23
N GLY A 506 -8.94 9.81 -9.49
CA GLY A 506 -7.60 9.60 -8.91
C GLY A 506 -7.54 8.40 -7.96
N GLY A 507 -8.68 7.80 -7.63
CA GLY A 507 -8.81 6.59 -6.81
C GLY A 507 -8.93 5.27 -7.59
N GLU A 508 -8.86 5.31 -8.92
CA GLU A 508 -9.04 4.18 -9.81
C GLU A 508 -7.98 3.10 -9.56
N LEU A 509 -8.34 1.82 -9.75
CA LEU A 509 -7.39 0.70 -9.60
C LEU A 509 -6.21 0.76 -10.59
N SER A 510 -6.40 1.43 -11.72
CA SER A 510 -5.35 1.74 -12.69
C SER A 510 -4.32 2.77 -12.18
N GLU A 511 -4.60 3.46 -11.06
CA GLU A 511 -3.73 4.49 -10.46
C GLU A 511 -3.26 4.11 -9.05
N VAL A 512 -4.12 3.46 -8.26
CA VAL A 512 -3.80 3.09 -6.87
C VAL A 512 -3.02 1.78 -6.79
N LEU A 513 -2.30 1.60 -5.67
CA LEU A 513 -1.57 0.38 -5.33
C LEU A 513 -0.54 -0.04 -6.39
N HIS A 514 -0.92 -0.95 -7.29
CA HIS A 514 -0.08 -1.55 -8.31
C HIS A 514 -0.40 -1.08 -9.73
N ALA A 515 -1.33 -0.12 -9.88
CA ALA A 515 -1.83 0.34 -11.18
C ALA A 515 -2.31 -0.84 -12.05
N ASN A 516 -3.20 -1.66 -11.50
CA ASN A 516 -3.78 -2.84 -12.14
C ASN A 516 -5.30 -2.85 -11.92
N ASP A 517 -6.06 -2.62 -12.99
CA ASP A 517 -7.51 -2.68 -13.01
C ASP A 517 -8.07 -4.03 -13.51
N ASN A 518 -7.21 -4.93 -13.99
CA ASN A 518 -7.58 -6.32 -14.23
C ASN A 518 -7.68 -7.05 -12.89
N ARG A 519 -8.93 -7.24 -12.43
CA ARG A 519 -9.25 -7.82 -11.11
C ARG A 519 -9.01 -9.32 -11.09
N ALA A 520 -9.14 -9.99 -12.24
CA ALA A 520 -8.82 -11.41 -12.36
C ALA A 520 -7.33 -11.67 -12.14
N ALA A 521 -6.46 -10.76 -12.59
CA ALA A 521 -5.01 -10.85 -12.38
C ALA A 521 -4.57 -10.63 -10.92
N CYS A 522 -5.45 -10.14 -10.04
CA CYS A 522 -5.10 -9.94 -8.63
C CYS A 522 -4.92 -11.26 -7.86
N ALA A 523 -5.68 -12.30 -8.20
CA ALA A 523 -5.80 -13.51 -7.37
C ALA A 523 -4.47 -14.26 -7.17
N SER A 524 -3.62 -14.30 -8.20
CA SER A 524 -2.33 -15.01 -8.14
C SER A 524 -1.30 -14.30 -7.24
N CYS A 525 -1.10 -13.00 -7.44
CA CYS A 525 -0.21 -12.19 -6.58
C CYS A 525 -0.73 -12.06 -5.14
N HIS A 526 -2.02 -12.32 -4.92
CA HIS A 526 -2.67 -12.31 -3.62
C HIS A 526 -3.12 -13.73 -3.25
N ALA A 527 -2.17 -14.68 -3.24
CA ALA A 527 -2.33 -15.98 -2.62
C ALA A 527 -1.98 -15.91 -1.12
N PRO A 528 -2.46 -16.85 -0.29
CA PRO A 528 -1.99 -16.97 1.09
C PRO A 528 -0.53 -17.45 1.14
N LEU A 529 0.32 -16.73 1.88
CA LEU A 529 1.72 -17.11 2.09
C LEU A 529 1.90 -17.52 3.54
N GLY A 530 2.73 -18.54 3.81
CA GLY A 530 2.98 -19.03 5.17
C GLY A 530 3.50 -17.97 6.14
N PHE A 531 4.05 -16.87 5.61
CA PHE A 531 4.56 -15.72 6.35
C PHE A 531 3.77 -14.41 6.16
N GLU A 532 2.76 -14.42 5.31
CA GLU A 532 1.85 -13.30 5.07
C GLU A 532 0.47 -13.90 4.79
N LEU A 533 -0.16 -14.46 5.83
CA LEU A 533 -1.45 -15.13 5.72
C LEU A 533 -2.55 -14.14 5.32
N GLU A 534 -2.37 -12.85 5.56
CA GLU A 534 -3.22 -11.79 5.03
C GLU A 534 -3.04 -11.53 3.53
N GLY A 535 -2.19 -12.30 2.84
CA GLY A 535 -1.99 -12.33 1.38
C GLY A 535 -3.26 -12.21 0.54
N PRO A 536 -4.31 -13.02 0.81
CA PRO A 536 -5.44 -13.18 -0.08
C PRO A 536 -6.26 -11.92 -0.32
N ILE A 537 -6.66 -11.71 -1.58
CA ILE A 537 -7.34 -10.49 -1.98
C ILE A 537 -8.67 -10.28 -1.24
N PHE A 538 -9.38 -11.36 -0.91
CA PHE A 538 -10.61 -11.29 -0.13
C PHE A 538 -10.34 -10.89 1.32
N VAL A 539 -9.24 -11.36 1.94
CA VAL A 539 -8.85 -10.93 3.29
C VAL A 539 -8.49 -9.45 3.28
N ARG A 540 -7.61 -9.03 2.36
CA ARG A 540 -7.15 -7.63 2.29
C ARG A 540 -8.27 -6.67 1.99
N THR A 541 -9.16 -7.00 1.06
CA THR A 541 -10.28 -6.14 0.67
C THR A 541 -11.21 -5.91 1.86
N HIS A 542 -11.66 -6.97 2.54
CA HIS A 542 -12.50 -6.81 3.73
C HIS A 542 -11.76 -6.08 4.87
N PHE A 543 -10.49 -6.40 5.10
CA PHE A 543 -9.71 -5.76 6.18
C PHE A 543 -9.54 -4.26 5.94
N ILE A 544 -9.15 -3.85 4.74
CA ILE A 544 -8.94 -2.43 4.43
C ILE A 544 -10.24 -1.64 4.58
N HIS A 545 -11.37 -2.16 4.06
CA HIS A 545 -12.65 -1.47 4.12
C HIS A 545 -13.24 -1.46 5.53
N SER A 546 -13.12 -2.54 6.29
CA SER A 546 -13.65 -2.62 7.67
C SER A 546 -12.87 -1.79 8.69
N ARG A 547 -11.57 -1.55 8.47
CA ARG A 547 -10.76 -0.70 9.36
C ARG A 547 -10.83 0.77 8.95
N SER A 548 -11.29 1.07 7.74
CA SER A 548 -11.39 2.44 7.21
C SER A 548 -12.76 3.06 7.49
N ASN A 549 -12.78 4.25 8.09
CA ASN A 549 -14.00 5.06 8.20
C ASN A 549 -14.37 5.77 6.88
N ARG A 550 -13.67 5.45 5.79
CA ARG A 550 -13.82 6.04 4.45
C ARG A 550 -14.45 5.08 3.45
N PHE A 551 -15.09 4.00 3.91
CA PHE A 551 -15.94 3.16 3.08
C PHE A 551 -17.33 3.80 2.99
N ASP A 552 -17.81 4.03 1.77
CA ASP A 552 -19.01 4.83 1.49
C ASP A 552 -20.32 4.02 1.58
N ALA A 553 -20.33 2.92 2.34
CA ALA A 553 -21.49 2.07 2.60
C ALA A 553 -21.43 1.43 4.00
N PRO A 554 -22.56 0.94 4.56
CA PRO A 554 -22.54 0.09 5.75
C PRO A 554 -21.68 -1.16 5.53
N LEU A 555 -20.87 -1.54 6.51
CA LEU A 555 -19.91 -2.66 6.37
C LEU A 555 -20.61 -4.01 6.23
N GLU A 556 -21.81 -4.14 6.79
CA GLU A 556 -22.68 -5.30 6.69
C GLU A 556 -23.35 -5.43 5.32
N LYS A 557 -23.40 -4.37 4.50
CA LYS A 557 -24.06 -4.37 3.19
C LYS A 557 -23.17 -5.04 2.14
N CYS A 558 -23.13 -6.38 2.15
CA CYS A 558 -22.34 -7.18 1.22
C CYS A 558 -22.63 -6.86 -0.26
N SER A 559 -23.89 -6.55 -0.61
CA SER A 559 -24.29 -6.20 -1.98
C SER A 559 -23.68 -4.91 -2.53
N SER A 560 -22.99 -4.11 -1.69
CA SER A 560 -22.13 -3.01 -2.15
C SER A 560 -20.89 -3.49 -2.92
N CYS A 561 -20.51 -4.76 -2.80
CA CYS A 561 -19.34 -5.32 -3.47
C CYS A 561 -19.57 -6.71 -4.05
N HIS A 562 -20.45 -7.53 -3.48
CA HIS A 562 -20.80 -8.84 -4.02
C HIS A 562 -21.88 -8.67 -5.08
N LEU A 563 -21.77 -9.36 -6.21
CA LEU A 563 -22.73 -9.26 -7.32
C LEU A 563 -23.89 -10.25 -7.19
N LYS A 564 -23.73 -11.29 -6.37
CA LYS A 564 -24.75 -12.33 -6.16
C LYS A 564 -24.69 -12.87 -4.73
N GLN A 565 -25.82 -13.32 -4.19
CA GLN A 565 -25.94 -13.81 -2.82
C GLN A 565 -25.01 -15.00 -2.55
N GLU A 566 -24.87 -15.93 -3.50
CA GLU A 566 -24.09 -17.17 -3.35
C GLU A 566 -22.60 -16.88 -3.08
N THR A 567 -22.12 -15.73 -3.55
CA THR A 567 -20.72 -15.31 -3.43
C THR A 567 -20.36 -14.91 -1.99
N THR A 568 -21.35 -14.75 -1.11
CA THR A 568 -21.17 -14.49 0.33
C THR A 568 -21.23 -15.76 1.18
N GLN A 569 -21.60 -16.91 0.61
CA GLN A 569 -21.95 -18.11 1.37
C GLN A 569 -20.75 -18.97 1.77
N ARG A 570 -19.59 -18.76 1.15
CA ARG A 570 -18.37 -19.45 1.57
C ARG A 570 -17.79 -18.79 2.81
N THR A 571 -18.11 -19.34 3.97
CA THR A 571 -17.59 -18.87 5.26
C THR A 571 -16.27 -19.56 5.63
N SER A 572 -15.28 -18.77 6.04
CA SER A 572 -14.02 -19.24 6.63
C SER A 572 -13.61 -18.27 7.73
N LYS A 573 -12.76 -18.69 8.68
CA LYS A 573 -12.22 -17.75 9.69
C LYS A 573 -11.57 -16.55 9.01
N ALA A 574 -10.75 -16.79 7.98
CA ALA A 574 -10.03 -15.72 7.28
C ALA A 574 -10.98 -14.70 6.63
N ALA A 575 -12.08 -15.16 6.03
CA ALA A 575 -13.07 -14.26 5.44
C ALA A 575 -13.83 -13.48 6.52
N CYS A 576 -14.33 -14.15 7.55
CA CYS A 576 -15.16 -13.51 8.58
C CYS A 576 -14.33 -12.55 9.47
N LEU A 577 -13.17 -12.99 9.94
CA LEU A 577 -12.37 -12.27 10.94
C LEU A 577 -11.50 -11.16 10.32
N SER A 578 -11.41 -11.13 8.99
CA SER A 578 -10.93 -9.93 8.29
C SER A 578 -11.83 -8.71 8.52
N CYS A 579 -13.10 -8.90 8.92
CA CYS A 579 -14.02 -7.85 9.35
C CYS A 579 -14.33 -7.92 10.86
N HIS A 580 -14.72 -9.08 11.37
CA HIS A 580 -15.08 -9.26 12.78
C HIS A 580 -13.86 -9.24 13.70
N LYS A 581 -13.93 -8.47 14.79
CA LYS A 581 -12.87 -8.38 15.81
C LYS A 581 -13.08 -9.30 17.01
N SER A 582 -14.23 -9.98 17.07
CA SER A 582 -14.62 -10.91 18.13
C SER A 582 -15.63 -11.93 17.59
N TYR A 583 -15.76 -13.05 18.29
CA TYR A 583 -16.89 -13.98 18.13
C TYR A 583 -17.27 -14.59 19.51
N PRO A 584 -18.44 -15.22 19.64
CA PRO A 584 -18.93 -15.75 20.93
C PRO A 584 -18.00 -16.78 21.56
N GLU A 585 -18.07 -16.98 22.88
CA GLU A 585 -17.28 -17.99 23.61
C GLU A 585 -17.47 -19.41 23.07
N THR A 586 -18.65 -19.71 22.52
CA THR A 586 -18.92 -21.00 21.85
C THR A 586 -18.03 -21.22 20.62
N HIS A 587 -17.69 -20.16 19.89
CA HIS A 587 -16.74 -20.23 18.79
C HIS A 587 -15.31 -20.34 19.31
N VAL A 588 -14.98 -19.69 20.43
CA VAL A 588 -13.66 -19.86 21.07
C VAL A 588 -13.44 -21.31 21.46
N ALA A 589 -14.42 -21.93 22.12
CA ALA A 589 -14.36 -23.32 22.53
C ALA A 589 -14.21 -24.29 21.35
N LYS A 590 -14.82 -23.98 20.20
CA LYS A 590 -14.80 -24.85 19.02
C LYS A 590 -13.60 -24.64 18.10
N PHE A 591 -13.11 -23.40 17.99
CA PHE A 591 -12.17 -23.00 16.95
C PHE A 591 -10.87 -22.38 17.51
N GLY A 592 -10.70 -22.30 18.83
CA GLY A 592 -9.59 -21.58 19.46
C GLY A 592 -9.87 -20.08 19.59
N PRO A 593 -8.98 -19.28 20.20
CA PRO A 593 -9.11 -17.83 20.29
C PRO A 593 -8.79 -17.13 18.95
N ILE A 594 -9.04 -15.81 18.89
CA ILE A 594 -8.55 -14.97 17.79
C ILE A 594 -7.07 -14.67 18.06
N GLU A 595 -6.19 -15.26 17.26
CA GLU A 595 -4.73 -15.09 17.39
C GLU A 595 -4.14 -14.12 16.37
N SER A 596 -4.80 -14.00 15.21
CA SER A 596 -4.45 -13.06 14.15
C SER A 596 -5.57 -12.04 13.93
N MET A 597 -5.23 -10.76 13.89
CA MET A 597 -6.18 -9.69 13.58
C MET A 597 -6.65 -9.72 12.11
N TYR A 598 -5.88 -10.35 11.22
CA TYR A 598 -6.18 -10.42 9.78
C TYR A 598 -7.05 -11.61 9.43
N VAL A 599 -6.65 -12.80 9.91
CA VAL A 599 -7.27 -14.07 9.50
C VAL A 599 -7.86 -14.86 10.66
N GLY A 600 -7.75 -14.34 11.89
CA GLY A 600 -8.33 -14.93 13.08
C GLY A 600 -7.56 -16.06 13.73
N GLY A 601 -6.56 -16.62 13.08
CA GLY A 601 -5.84 -17.82 13.50
C GLY A 601 -4.67 -18.09 12.58
N GLY A 602 -4.34 -19.37 12.36
CA GLY A 602 -3.24 -19.78 11.50
C GLY A 602 -3.71 -20.34 10.16
N ARG A 603 -3.07 -21.42 9.73
CA ARG A 603 -3.32 -22.11 8.46
C ARG A 603 -4.75 -22.65 8.36
N GLU A 604 -5.33 -23.05 9.48
CA GLU A 604 -6.69 -23.55 9.56
C GLU A 604 -7.73 -22.49 9.16
N SER A 605 -7.35 -21.21 9.18
CA SER A 605 -8.28 -20.11 8.89
C SER A 605 -8.81 -20.08 7.45
N PHE A 606 -8.15 -20.75 6.52
CA PHE A 606 -8.58 -20.84 5.11
C PHE A 606 -9.54 -21.99 4.85
N GLN A 607 -9.74 -22.87 5.83
CA GLN A 607 -10.73 -23.93 5.76
C GLN A 607 -12.14 -23.36 5.82
N GLN A 608 -13.05 -24.00 5.09
CA GLN A 608 -14.46 -23.61 5.13
C GLN A 608 -15.05 -24.03 6.47
N CYS A 609 -15.70 -23.09 7.17
CA CYS A 609 -16.56 -23.40 8.31
C CYS A 609 -17.70 -24.31 7.85
N THR A 610 -18.26 -25.16 8.71
CA THR A 610 -19.38 -26.02 8.33
C THR A 610 -20.49 -25.18 7.67
N GLY A 611 -20.77 -25.43 6.39
CA GLY A 611 -21.75 -24.67 5.59
C GLY A 611 -23.20 -24.75 6.10
N SER A 612 -23.42 -25.46 7.21
CA SER A 612 -24.68 -25.60 7.91
C SER A 612 -24.98 -24.48 8.91
N CYS A 613 -23.98 -23.76 9.44
CA CYS A 613 -24.20 -22.85 10.57
C CYS A 613 -24.44 -21.38 10.19
N HIS A 614 -23.81 -20.87 9.13
CA HIS A 614 -23.88 -19.46 8.73
C HIS A 614 -24.38 -19.33 7.29
N LYS A 615 -25.71 -19.44 7.11
CA LYS A 615 -26.38 -19.36 5.80
C LYS A 615 -26.96 -17.97 5.50
N THR A 616 -27.07 -17.13 6.52
CA THR A 616 -27.65 -15.79 6.42
C THR A 616 -26.72 -14.78 7.07
N HIS A 617 -26.57 -13.64 6.41
CA HIS A 617 -25.77 -12.51 6.88
C HIS A 617 -26.73 -11.31 7.03
N PRO A 618 -27.20 -10.98 8.25
CA PRO A 618 -28.10 -9.86 8.46
C PRO A 618 -27.52 -8.56 7.90
N GLY A 619 -28.31 -7.81 7.14
CA GLY A 619 -27.87 -6.56 6.51
C GLY A 619 -27.10 -6.72 5.20
N ALA A 620 -26.86 -7.95 4.72
CA ALA A 620 -26.11 -8.21 3.49
C ALA A 620 -26.68 -7.57 2.21
N GLY A 621 -28.00 -7.29 2.20
CA GLY A 621 -28.69 -6.70 1.06
C GLY A 621 -28.98 -7.69 -0.07
N PHE A 622 -29.22 -8.96 0.27
CA PHE A 622 -29.73 -10.02 -0.60
C PHE A 622 -30.79 -10.84 0.12
#